data_AF-V9V9M9-F1
#
_entry.id   AF-V9V9M9-F1
#
_cell.length_a   1.000
_cell.length_b   1.000
_cell.length_c   1.000
_cell.angle_alpha   90.00
_cell.angle_beta   90.00
_cell.angle_gamma   90.00
#
_symmetry.space_group_name_H-M   'P 1'
#
loop_
_entity.id
_entity.type
_entity.pdbx_description
1 polymer ?
#
loop_
_entity_poly.entity_id
_entity_poly.type
_entity_poly.pdbx_seq_one_letter_code
_entity_poly.pdbx_strand_id
1 'polypeptide(L)'
;IVESVGEGVTELKPGDKVLPIFTGECGQCRHCKTEESNMCDLLRINTDRGTMLNDGKTRFSKDGKPIYHFLGTSTFSEYTVVHSGCVAKINPDAPLDKVCVLSCGIST
;
A
#
# COMPACT_ATOMS: atom_id res chain seq x y z
N ILE A 1 -5.86 9.60 2.76
CA ILE A 1 -5.76 9.93 4.21
C ILE A 1 -5.94 8.63 4.97
N VAL A 2 -5.15 8.37 6.00
CA VAL A 2 -5.35 7.18 6.84
C VAL A 2 -6.62 7.35 7.66
N GLU A 3 -7.54 6.38 7.57
CA GLU A 3 -8.76 6.35 8.37
C GLU A 3 -8.52 5.59 9.68
N SER A 4 -8.00 4.36 9.59
CA SER A 4 -7.64 3.51 10.73
C SER A 4 -6.37 2.70 10.42
N VAL A 5 -5.77 2.10 11.45
CA VAL A 5 -4.61 1.20 11.31
C VAL A 5 -4.87 -0.12 12.01
N GLY A 6 -4.33 -1.20 11.45
CA GLY A 6 -4.40 -2.53 12.06
C GLY A 6 -3.43 -2.68 13.24
N GLU A 7 -3.59 -3.77 13.98
CA GLU A 7 -2.67 -4.14 15.06
C GLU A 7 -1.21 -4.25 14.56
N GLY A 8 -0.27 -3.73 15.34
CA GLY A 8 1.17 -3.77 15.04
C GLY A 8 1.67 -2.64 14.11
N VAL A 9 0.79 -1.79 13.58
CA VAL A 9 1.22 -0.62 12.79
C VAL A 9 1.61 0.53 13.74
N THR A 10 2.88 0.94 13.68
CA THR A 10 3.44 2.03 14.53
C THR A 10 3.75 3.32 13.76
N GLU A 11 4.08 3.22 12.48
CA GLU A 11 4.58 4.36 11.67
C GLU A 11 3.47 5.24 11.07
N LEU A 12 2.21 4.81 11.18
CA LEU A 12 1.04 5.46 10.61
C LEU A 12 -0.02 5.67 11.69
N LYS A 13 -0.77 6.76 11.58
CA LYS A 13 -1.93 7.03 12.43
C LYS A 13 -3.09 7.63 11.63
N PRO A 14 -4.34 7.55 12.13
CA PRO A 14 -5.46 8.27 11.57
C PRO A 14 -5.14 9.74 11.30
N GLY A 15 -5.54 10.23 10.12
CA GLY A 15 -5.31 11.60 9.66
C GLY A 15 -4.03 11.82 8.85
N ASP A 16 -3.08 10.87 8.83
CA ASP A 16 -1.86 11.03 8.02
C ASP A 16 -2.19 11.09 6.51
N LYS A 17 -1.53 12.02 5.79
CA LYS A 17 -1.50 12.01 4.32
C LYS A 17 -0.54 10.90 3.86
N VAL A 18 -1.01 10.09 2.92
CA VAL A 18 -0.29 8.90 2.46
C VAL A 18 -0.46 8.68 0.96
N LEU A 19 0.50 7.99 0.36
CA LEU A 19 0.45 7.44 -0.99
C LEU A 19 0.55 5.91 -0.94
N PRO A 20 -0.44 5.15 -1.44
CA PRO A 20 -0.30 3.72 -1.68
C PRO A 20 0.68 3.47 -2.84
N ILE A 21 1.65 2.59 -2.64
CA ILE A 21 2.66 2.21 -3.62
C ILE A 21 2.45 0.74 -4.01
N PHE A 22 2.53 0.44 -5.31
CA PHE A 22 2.24 -0.91 -5.86
C PHE A 22 3.32 -1.97 -5.52
N THR A 23 4.47 -1.52 -5.03
CA THR A 23 5.55 -2.33 -4.47
C THR A 23 5.94 -1.71 -3.13
N GLY A 24 6.15 -2.54 -2.11
CA GLY A 24 6.40 -2.05 -0.74
C GLY A 24 7.82 -2.31 -0.24
N GLU A 25 8.06 -1.86 0.98
CA GLU A 25 9.30 -2.00 1.72
C GLU A 25 8.99 -2.56 3.12
N CYS A 26 9.52 -3.73 3.46
CA CYS A 26 9.30 -4.33 4.78
C CYS A 26 10.37 -3.95 5.81
N GLY A 27 11.48 -3.32 5.39
CA GLY A 27 12.60 -2.93 6.24
C GLY A 27 13.44 -4.07 6.82
N GLN A 28 13.03 -5.33 6.64
CA GLN A 28 13.63 -6.47 7.35
C GLN A 28 14.26 -7.54 6.44
N CYS A 29 13.84 -7.62 5.17
CA CYS A 29 14.36 -8.61 4.23
C CYS A 29 15.75 -8.21 3.69
N ARG A 30 16.42 -9.13 2.99
CA ARG A 30 17.78 -8.89 2.47
C ARG A 30 17.82 -7.66 1.56
N HIS A 31 16.88 -7.56 0.62
CA HIS A 31 16.81 -6.45 -0.33
C HIS A 31 16.52 -5.10 0.35
N CYS A 32 15.64 -5.05 1.35
CA CYS A 32 15.39 -3.81 2.09
C CYS A 32 16.59 -3.35 2.94
N LYS A 33 17.56 -4.22 3.20
CA LYS A 33 18.77 -3.89 3.98
C LYS A 33 19.97 -3.48 3.10
N THR A 34 19.83 -3.54 1.77
CA THR A 34 20.87 -3.10 0.83
C THR A 34 20.61 -1.67 0.38
N GLU A 35 21.67 -0.94 0.01
CA GLU A 35 21.55 0.45 -0.47
C GLU A 35 21.12 0.53 -1.95
N GLU A 36 21.29 -0.56 -2.70
CA GLU A 36 21.14 -0.59 -4.15
C GLU A 36 19.78 -1.12 -4.62
N SER A 37 18.99 -1.76 -3.75
CA SER A 37 17.77 -2.48 -4.13
C SER A 37 16.53 -1.95 -3.45
N ASN A 38 15.44 -1.82 -4.21
CA ASN A 38 14.09 -1.54 -3.74
C ASN A 38 13.14 -2.76 -3.89
N MET A 39 13.68 -3.93 -4.24
CA MET A 39 12.90 -5.13 -4.60
C MET A 39 12.62 -6.01 -3.38
N CYS A 40 11.76 -5.54 -2.47
CA CYS A 40 11.42 -6.25 -1.24
C CYS A 40 11.02 -7.73 -1.47
N ASP A 41 11.56 -8.65 -0.68
CA ASP A 41 11.21 -10.08 -0.77
C ASP A 41 9.74 -10.36 -0.45
N LEU A 42 9.17 -9.58 0.47
CA LEU A 42 7.81 -9.77 0.96
C LEU A 42 6.78 -8.98 0.13
N LEU A 43 7.12 -7.73 -0.21
CA LEU A 43 6.17 -6.73 -0.69
C LEU A 43 6.39 -6.30 -2.14
N ARG A 44 7.28 -6.97 -2.88
CA ARG A 44 7.43 -6.73 -4.32
C ARG A 44 6.11 -6.88 -5.07
N ILE A 45 6.02 -6.19 -6.20
CA ILE A 45 4.87 -6.24 -7.11
C ILE A 45 4.41 -7.68 -7.40
N ASN A 46 3.10 -7.88 -7.37
CA ASN A 46 2.44 -9.11 -7.82
C ASN A 46 1.07 -8.76 -8.41
N THR A 47 0.92 -8.95 -9.71
CA THR A 47 -0.31 -8.62 -10.47
C THR A 47 -1.44 -9.61 -10.23
N ASP A 48 -1.13 -10.83 -9.79
CA ASP A 48 -2.06 -11.97 -9.81
C ASP A 48 -2.63 -12.28 -8.41
N ARG A 49 -2.05 -11.71 -7.34
CA ARG A 49 -2.37 -12.07 -5.94
C ARG A 49 -3.84 -11.87 -5.57
N GLY A 50 -4.49 -10.80 -6.05
CA GLY A 50 -5.91 -10.52 -5.81
C GLY A 50 -6.36 -10.31 -4.35
N THR A 51 -5.48 -10.51 -3.36
CA THR A 51 -5.83 -10.68 -1.94
C THR A 51 -4.78 -10.06 -1.02
N MET A 52 -5.12 -9.91 0.25
CA MET A 52 -4.21 -9.43 1.29
C MET A 52 -3.21 -10.52 1.71
N LEU A 53 -1.99 -10.11 2.04
CA LEU A 53 -0.91 -11.03 2.44
C LEU A 53 -1.17 -11.75 3.76
N ASN A 54 -1.88 -11.12 4.70
CA ASN A 54 -2.04 -11.63 6.07
C ASN A 54 -2.94 -12.87 6.15
N ASP A 55 -4.00 -12.94 5.33
CA ASP A 55 -5.02 -13.98 5.42
C ASP A 55 -5.46 -14.55 4.07
N GLY A 56 -4.89 -14.07 2.96
CA GLY A 56 -5.26 -14.52 1.61
C GLY A 56 -6.70 -14.17 1.23
N LYS A 57 -7.34 -13.20 1.89
CA LYS A 57 -8.72 -12.77 1.60
C LYS A 57 -8.75 -11.38 0.97
N THR A 58 -9.85 -11.08 0.29
CA THR A 58 -10.15 -9.70 -0.11
C THR A 58 -10.78 -8.91 1.06
N ARG A 59 -10.75 -7.58 0.94
CA ARG A 59 -11.45 -6.64 1.83
C ARG A 59 -12.66 -6.01 1.16
N PHE A 60 -12.87 -6.31 -0.12
CA PHE A 60 -13.97 -5.80 -0.90
C PHE A 60 -14.98 -6.91 -1.19
N SER A 61 -16.24 -6.58 -1.01
CA SER A 61 -17.35 -7.41 -1.47
C SER A 61 -18.47 -6.51 -1.96
N LYS A 62 -19.28 -7.05 -2.86
CA LYS A 62 -20.51 -6.43 -3.32
C LYS A 62 -21.54 -7.53 -3.53
N ASP A 63 -22.72 -7.35 -2.95
CA ASP A 63 -23.82 -8.33 -3.03
C ASP A 63 -23.39 -9.75 -2.60
N GLY A 64 -22.56 -9.83 -1.55
CA GLY A 64 -22.00 -11.08 -1.03
C GLY A 64 -20.91 -11.72 -1.90
N LYS A 65 -20.54 -11.12 -3.04
CA LYS A 65 -19.50 -11.62 -3.93
C LYS A 65 -18.17 -10.89 -3.66
N PRO A 66 -17.03 -11.62 -3.59
CA PRO A 66 -15.73 -11.01 -3.41
C PRO A 66 -15.32 -10.19 -4.64
N ILE A 67 -14.73 -9.02 -4.42
CA ILE A 67 -14.06 -8.22 -5.44
C ILE A 67 -12.57 -8.27 -5.12
N TYR A 68 -11.72 -8.63 -6.07
CA TYR A 68 -10.29 -8.81 -5.81
C TYR A 68 -9.53 -7.49 -5.79
N HIS A 69 -8.44 -7.47 -5.03
CA HIS A 69 -7.48 -6.38 -5.01
C HIS A 69 -6.67 -6.34 -6.29
N PHE A 70 -6.16 -5.16 -6.63
CA PHE A 70 -5.17 -5.00 -7.68
C PHE A 70 -3.91 -4.34 -7.12
N LEU A 71 -2.76 -4.97 -7.38
CA LEU A 71 -1.43 -4.53 -6.90
C LEU A 71 -1.34 -4.25 -5.39
N GLY A 72 -2.26 -4.79 -4.60
CA GLY A 72 -2.35 -4.52 -3.16
C GLY A 72 -2.73 -3.08 -2.80
N THR A 73 -3.16 -2.25 -3.75
CA THR A 73 -3.52 -0.83 -3.50
C THR A 73 -4.99 -0.54 -3.78
N SER A 74 -5.53 -1.03 -4.91
CA SER A 74 -6.96 -0.95 -5.27
C SER A 74 -7.56 0.46 -5.11
N THR A 75 -6.89 1.48 -5.66
CA THR A 75 -7.18 2.90 -5.40
C THR A 75 -8.43 3.47 -6.07
N PHE A 76 -9.14 2.67 -6.89
CA PHE A 76 -10.43 3.06 -7.49
C PHE A 76 -11.60 2.71 -6.55
N SER A 77 -11.52 3.20 -5.33
CA SER A 77 -12.52 3.05 -4.27
C SER A 77 -12.36 4.21 -3.29
N GLU A 78 -13.46 4.67 -2.69
CA GLU A 78 -13.43 5.74 -1.67
C GLU A 78 -12.56 5.35 -0.46
N TYR A 79 -12.57 4.05 -0.13
CA TYR A 79 -11.73 3.45 0.91
C TYR A 79 -11.04 2.19 0.36
N THR A 80 -9.81 1.95 0.81
CA THR A 80 -9.05 0.74 0.49
C THR A 80 -8.25 0.30 1.71
N VAL A 81 -7.91 -0.98 1.77
CA VAL A 81 -7.07 -1.58 2.80
C VAL A 81 -5.76 -2.00 2.15
N VAL A 82 -4.64 -1.51 2.68
CA VAL A 82 -3.30 -1.70 2.11
C VAL A 82 -2.37 -2.16 3.22
N HIS A 83 -1.39 -3.01 2.89
CA HIS A 83 -0.34 -3.38 3.85
C HIS A 83 0.49 -2.13 4.20
N SER A 84 0.82 -1.91 5.47
CA SER A 84 1.50 -0.68 5.92
C SER A 84 2.82 -0.41 5.19
N GLY A 85 3.62 -1.45 4.92
CA GLY A 85 4.85 -1.34 4.12
C GLY A 85 4.64 -0.98 2.63
N CYS A 86 3.40 -0.92 2.14
CA CYS A 86 3.04 -0.43 0.81
C CYS A 86 2.38 0.96 0.86
N VAL A 87 2.51 1.67 1.99
CA VAL A 87 1.93 2.99 2.20
C VAL A 87 3.02 3.95 2.66
N ALA A 88 3.32 4.96 1.83
CA ALA A 88 4.27 6.01 2.18
C ALA A 88 3.54 7.18 2.86
N LYS A 89 3.90 7.48 4.11
CA LYS A 89 3.51 8.74 4.76
C LYS A 89 4.21 9.92 4.09
N ILE A 90 3.45 10.97 3.80
CA ILE A 90 3.96 12.15 3.11
C ILE A 90 3.71 13.43 3.93
N ASN A 91 4.30 14.53 3.45
CA ASN A 91 4.11 15.85 4.04
C ASN A 91 2.61 16.22 4.13
N PRO A 92 2.09 16.61 5.32
CA PRO A 92 0.69 16.98 5.50
C PRO A 92 0.24 18.19 4.66
N ASP A 93 1.16 19.02 4.15
CA ASP A 93 0.86 20.18 3.30
C ASP A 93 0.83 19.83 1.80
N ALA A 94 1.21 18.61 1.42
CA ALA A 94 1.25 18.21 0.02
C ALA A 94 -0.16 18.16 -0.61
N PRO A 95 -0.37 18.75 -1.80
CA PRO A 95 -1.64 18.71 -2.51
C PRO A 95 -1.86 17.34 -3.16
N LEU A 96 -2.76 16.52 -2.58
CA LEU A 96 -2.97 15.12 -2.98
C LEU A 96 -3.44 14.96 -4.43
N ASP A 97 -4.15 15.94 -4.96
CA ASP A 97 -4.58 16.04 -6.37
C ASP A 97 -3.41 16.18 -7.35
N LYS A 98 -2.22 16.56 -6.86
CA LYS A 98 -1.00 16.68 -7.67
C LYS A 98 0.00 15.58 -7.37
N VAL A 99 0.22 15.24 -6.12
CA VAL A 99 1.29 14.29 -5.74
C VAL A 99 0.89 12.83 -5.92
N CYS A 100 -0.38 12.53 -6.22
CA CYS A 100 -0.85 11.17 -6.45
C CYS A 100 -0.11 10.45 -7.59
N VAL A 101 0.35 11.18 -8.62
CA VAL A 101 1.12 10.60 -9.75
C VAL A 101 2.52 10.13 -9.38
N LEU A 102 3.03 10.51 -8.21
CA LEU A 102 4.36 10.11 -7.73
C LEU A 102 4.41 8.66 -7.22
N SER A 103 3.27 8.00 -7.02
CA SER A 103 3.23 6.63 -6.48
C SER A 103 3.45 5.53 -7.51
N CYS A 104 3.62 5.90 -8.78
CA CYS A 104 3.87 4.97 -9.88
C CYS A 104 4.67 5.67 -11.00
N GLY A 105 4.07 5.90 -12.17
CA GLY A 105 4.78 6.15 -13.42
C GLY A 105 5.68 7.38 -13.52
N ILE A 106 5.64 8.35 -12.59
CA ILE A 106 6.64 9.45 -12.57
C ILE A 106 7.94 9.02 -11.88
N SER A 107 7.86 8.21 -10.84
CA SER A 107 9.00 7.90 -9.97
C SER A 107 9.74 6.62 -10.36
N THR A 108 9.17 5.81 -11.27
CA THR A 108 9.70 4.52 -11.74
C THR A 108 10.34 4.64 -13.10
#